data_AF-M7N0E3-F1
#
_entry.id   AF-M7N0E3-F1
#
_cell.length_a   1.000
_cell.length_b   1.000
_cell.length_c   1.000
_cell.angle_alpha   90.00
_cell.angle_beta   90.00
_cell.angle_gamma   90.00
#
_symmetry.space_group_name_H-M   'P 1'
#
loop_
_entity.id
_entity.type
_entity.pdbx_description
1 polymer ?
#
loop_
_entity_poly.entity_id
_entity_poly.type
_entity_poly.pdbx_seq_one_letter_code
_entity_poly.pdbx_strand_id
1 'polypeptide(L)'
;MQGWKFQYLEEVESPAELPVLMPAIRSQHFRWNKGAAECARKNLLKSLKVQSGFFNKLHAFFHLTNSSIFIIILLAALLSVPMLFVQQAHPELEGVYRLGSVFLLGFLSIAFFYWTASRRLFPRRSWQYFLRLFPPFLVVSMGLSAHNTLAVAEGWLGKKSPFLRTPKFNILGKEGGWKENSYIRSGLSWLTVVEMLLILYFAFGLAAGLYLQHWSLLPFHLMLVLGFSLVVFYTLRGR
;
A
#
# COMPACT_ATOMS: atom_id res chain seq x y z
N MET A 1 18.03 -19.56 -11.48
CA MET A 1 19.33 -18.95 -11.13
C MET A 1 20.42 -19.88 -11.64
N GLN A 2 21.59 -19.37 -12.04
CA GLN A 2 22.70 -20.16 -12.61
C GLN A 2 23.47 -20.97 -11.54
N GLY A 3 22.79 -21.63 -10.62
CA GLY A 3 23.43 -22.46 -9.56
C GLY A 3 23.93 -21.71 -8.31
N TRP A 4 23.86 -20.38 -8.27
CA TRP A 4 24.24 -19.58 -7.11
C TRP A 4 23.35 -19.84 -5.88
N LYS A 5 23.98 -19.87 -4.69
CA LYS A 5 23.31 -19.96 -3.39
C LYS A 5 23.44 -18.63 -2.66
N PHE A 6 22.32 -18.08 -2.21
CA PHE A 6 22.27 -16.83 -1.45
C PHE A 6 22.14 -17.14 0.05
N GLN A 7 22.92 -16.45 0.88
CA GLN A 7 22.83 -16.54 2.34
C GLN A 7 22.37 -15.20 2.89
N TYR A 8 21.31 -15.21 3.71
CA TYR A 8 20.81 -14.03 4.43
C TYR A 8 21.42 -14.03 5.83
N LEU A 9 22.19 -12.98 6.15
CA LEU A 9 22.85 -12.84 7.45
C LEU A 9 22.07 -11.83 8.29
N GLU A 10 21.23 -12.33 9.21
CA GLU A 10 20.33 -11.48 10.03
C GLU A 10 21.10 -10.52 10.96
N GLU A 11 22.31 -10.90 11.38
CA GLU A 11 23.15 -10.15 12.32
C GLU A 11 23.92 -8.98 11.66
N VAL A 12 23.90 -8.88 10.33
CA VAL A 12 24.64 -7.84 9.60
C VAL A 12 23.69 -6.69 9.27
N GLU A 13 23.83 -5.59 10.01
CA GLU A 13 23.00 -4.40 9.82
C GLU A 13 23.60 -3.42 8.80
N SER A 14 22.72 -2.71 8.08
CA SER A 14 23.10 -1.59 7.20
C SER A 14 22.21 -0.38 7.52
N PRO A 15 22.76 0.67 8.15
CA PRO A 15 21.95 1.82 8.56
C PRO A 15 21.38 2.56 7.35
N ALA A 16 20.10 2.91 7.42
CA ALA A 16 19.38 3.58 6.34
C ALA A 16 18.55 4.77 6.84
N GLU A 17 18.62 5.88 6.10
CA GLU A 17 17.75 7.04 6.33
C GLU A 17 16.37 6.82 5.71
N LEU A 18 15.31 6.96 6.53
CA LEU A 18 13.91 6.91 6.11
C LEU A 18 13.40 8.30 5.70
N PRO A 19 12.55 8.39 4.67
CA PRO A 19 11.94 9.65 4.28
C PRO A 19 11.01 10.17 5.37
N VAL A 20 11.12 11.46 5.63
CA VAL A 20 10.41 12.16 6.70
C VAL A 20 9.26 13.06 6.20
N LEU A 21 9.20 13.29 4.88
CA LEU A 21 8.14 14.07 4.23
C LEU A 21 7.30 13.19 3.30
N MET A 22 5.99 13.48 3.23
CA MET A 22 5.05 12.73 2.36
C MET A 22 5.45 12.75 0.88
N PRO A 23 5.89 13.88 0.27
CA PRO A 23 6.41 13.85 -1.11
C PRO A 23 7.59 12.89 -1.32
N ALA A 24 8.50 12.78 -0.34
CA ALA A 24 9.64 11.87 -0.40
C ALA A 24 9.20 10.39 -0.28
N ILE A 25 8.26 10.10 0.63
CA ILE A 25 7.61 8.77 0.76
C ILE A 25 6.97 8.39 -0.58
N ARG A 26 6.13 9.27 -1.15
CA ARG A 26 5.44 9.03 -2.43
C ARG A 26 6.42 8.79 -3.57
N SER A 27 7.48 9.58 -3.69
CA SER A 27 8.53 9.37 -4.70
C SER A 27 9.23 8.02 -4.52
N GLN A 28 9.57 7.63 -3.29
CA GLN A 28 10.19 6.34 -3.00
C GLN A 28 9.26 5.17 -3.36
N HIS A 29 8.02 5.21 -2.88
CA HIS A 29 7.02 4.18 -3.17
C HIS A 29 6.72 4.09 -4.67
N PHE A 30 6.69 5.20 -5.40
CA PHE A 30 6.50 5.19 -6.85
C PHE A 30 7.63 4.39 -7.53
N ARG A 31 8.89 4.68 -7.19
CA ARG A 31 10.04 3.98 -7.78
C ARG A 31 10.03 2.49 -7.44
N TRP A 32 9.78 2.14 -6.18
CA TRP A 32 9.75 0.74 -5.74
C TRP A 32 8.65 -0.05 -6.44
N ASN A 33 7.43 0.47 -6.46
CA ASN A 33 6.30 -0.23 -7.06
C ASN A 33 6.40 -0.32 -8.59
N LYS A 34 6.82 0.76 -9.25
CA LYS A 34 7.05 0.73 -10.71
C LYS A 34 8.16 -0.24 -11.08
N GLY A 35 9.30 -0.18 -10.41
CA GLY A 35 10.44 -1.06 -10.67
C GLY A 35 10.11 -2.54 -10.41
N ALA A 36 9.34 -2.83 -9.35
CA ALA A 36 8.84 -4.17 -9.09
C ALA A 36 7.92 -4.67 -10.22
N ALA A 37 6.97 -3.85 -10.69
CA ALA A 37 6.10 -4.19 -11.82
C ALA A 37 6.88 -4.37 -13.14
N GLU A 38 7.89 -3.54 -13.42
CA GLU A 38 8.78 -3.72 -14.58
C GLU A 38 9.59 -5.02 -14.48
N CYS A 39 10.07 -5.37 -13.28
CA CYS A 39 10.76 -6.63 -13.02
C CYS A 39 9.82 -7.82 -13.24
N ALA A 40 8.59 -7.74 -12.74
CA ALA A 40 7.55 -8.76 -12.96
C ALA A 40 7.28 -8.92 -14.46
N ARG A 41 7.02 -7.83 -15.17
CA ARG A 41 6.81 -7.84 -16.63
C ARG A 41 7.97 -8.51 -17.39
N LYS A 42 9.22 -8.24 -16.99
CA LYS A 42 10.42 -8.79 -17.64
C LYS A 42 10.65 -10.27 -17.32
N ASN A 43 10.38 -10.69 -16.09
CA ASN A 43 10.87 -11.97 -15.56
C ASN A 43 9.78 -13.00 -15.23
N LEU A 44 8.52 -12.62 -15.10
CA LEU A 44 7.44 -13.51 -14.61
C LEU A 44 7.26 -14.75 -15.49
N LEU A 45 7.11 -14.56 -16.81
CA LEU A 45 6.97 -15.71 -17.72
C LEU A 45 8.23 -16.57 -17.74
N LYS A 46 9.41 -15.95 -17.60
CA LYS A 46 10.68 -16.70 -17.55
C LYS A 46 10.76 -17.54 -16.28
N SER A 47 10.41 -16.99 -15.11
CA SER A 47 10.46 -17.72 -13.84
C SER A 47 9.47 -18.88 -13.79
N LEU A 48 8.29 -18.74 -14.39
CA LEU A 48 7.29 -19.81 -14.44
C LEU A 48 7.67 -20.97 -15.38
N LYS A 49 8.48 -20.68 -16.40
CA LYS A 49 8.98 -21.67 -17.38
C LYS A 49 10.20 -22.46 -16.91
N VAL A 50 10.91 -22.01 -15.87
CA VAL A 50 12.08 -22.74 -15.34
C VAL A 50 11.65 -24.10 -14.78
N GLN A 51 12.44 -25.15 -15.04
CA GLN A 51 12.30 -26.45 -14.40
C GLN A 51 12.55 -26.33 -12.90
N SER A 52 11.46 -26.24 -12.13
CA SER A 52 11.46 -26.09 -10.67
C SER A 52 10.14 -26.61 -10.10
N GLY A 53 10.11 -26.92 -8.81
CA GLY A 53 8.91 -27.39 -8.12
C GLY A 53 7.78 -26.35 -8.14
N PHE A 54 6.54 -26.82 -8.05
CA PHE A 54 5.33 -25.97 -8.09
C PHE A 54 5.38 -24.82 -7.06
N PHE A 55 5.74 -25.12 -5.80
CA PHE A 55 5.82 -24.11 -4.75
C PHE A 55 6.87 -23.03 -5.04
N ASN A 56 8.01 -23.37 -5.65
CA ASN A 56 9.01 -22.38 -6.05
C ASN A 56 8.46 -21.42 -7.10
N LYS A 57 7.68 -21.93 -8.05
CA LYS A 57 6.99 -21.10 -9.06
C LYS A 57 5.92 -20.22 -8.42
N LEU A 58 5.17 -20.75 -7.45
CA LEU A 58 4.15 -20.00 -6.71
C LEU A 58 4.77 -18.86 -5.91
N HIS A 59 5.85 -19.12 -5.16
CA HIS A 59 6.60 -18.08 -4.45
C HIS A 59 7.17 -17.04 -5.41
N ALA A 60 7.76 -17.46 -6.53
CA ALA A 60 8.26 -16.53 -7.54
C ALA A 60 7.15 -15.66 -8.13
N PHE A 61 5.97 -16.24 -8.41
CA PHE A 61 4.81 -15.50 -8.89
C PHE A 61 4.39 -14.40 -7.91
N PHE A 62 4.11 -14.76 -6.65
CA PHE A 62 3.66 -13.80 -5.65
C PHE A 62 4.73 -12.77 -5.31
N HIS A 63 6.00 -13.18 -5.25
CA HIS A 63 7.10 -12.25 -4.99
C HIS A 63 7.25 -11.21 -6.11
N LEU A 64 7.22 -11.64 -7.38
CA LEU A 64 7.33 -10.72 -8.52
C LEU A 64 6.10 -9.81 -8.63
N THR A 65 4.90 -10.36 -8.42
CA THR A 65 3.64 -9.62 -8.57
C THR A 65 3.20 -8.86 -7.33
N ASN A 66 3.96 -8.89 -6.23
CA ASN A 66 3.55 -8.32 -4.94
C ASN A 66 3.11 -6.85 -5.03
N SER A 67 3.81 -6.02 -5.82
CA SER A 67 3.44 -4.60 -6.00
C SER A 67 2.04 -4.40 -6.60
N SER A 68 1.53 -5.36 -7.38
CA SER A 68 0.17 -5.34 -7.94
C SER A 68 -0.93 -5.34 -6.88
N ILE A 69 -0.61 -5.62 -5.62
CA ILE A 69 -1.57 -5.51 -4.52
C ILE A 69 -2.23 -4.14 -4.45
N PHE A 70 -1.53 -3.06 -4.81
CA PHE A 70 -2.12 -1.71 -4.78
C PHE A 70 -3.24 -1.53 -5.81
N ILE A 71 -3.13 -2.15 -6.98
CA ILE A 71 -4.21 -2.18 -7.98
C ILE A 71 -5.43 -2.88 -7.39
N ILE A 72 -5.22 -4.03 -6.75
CA ILE A 72 -6.29 -4.83 -6.16
C ILE A 72 -6.95 -4.08 -4.99
N ILE A 73 -6.17 -3.44 -4.12
CA ILE A 73 -6.68 -2.61 -3.02
C ILE A 73 -7.52 -1.46 -3.55
N LEU A 74 -7.03 -0.72 -4.55
CA LEU A 74 -7.78 0.41 -5.12
C LEU A 74 -9.06 -0.07 -5.79
N LEU A 75 -9.02 -1.17 -6.54
CA LEU A 75 -10.21 -1.74 -7.17
C LEU A 75 -11.23 -2.19 -6.13
N ALA A 76 -10.78 -2.90 -5.08
CA ALA A 76 -11.65 -3.30 -3.98
C ALA A 76 -12.26 -2.10 -3.25
N ALA A 77 -11.49 -1.03 -3.04
CA ALA A 77 -11.99 0.22 -2.47
C ALA A 77 -13.05 0.88 -3.37
N LEU A 78 -12.80 0.97 -4.67
CA LEU A 78 -13.77 1.55 -5.61
C LEU A 78 -15.06 0.75 -5.67
N LEU A 79 -14.96 -0.58 -5.68
CA LEU A 79 -16.10 -1.50 -5.74
C LEU A 79 -16.84 -1.64 -4.41
N SER A 80 -16.24 -1.27 -3.26
CA SER A 80 -16.88 -1.43 -1.95
C SER A 80 -18.09 -0.51 -1.75
N VAL A 81 -18.12 0.65 -2.43
CA VAL A 81 -19.26 1.57 -2.37
C VAL A 81 -20.47 1.06 -3.16
N PRO A 82 -20.39 0.73 -4.47
CA PRO A 82 -21.54 0.18 -5.19
C PRO A 82 -22.00 -1.14 -4.59
N MET A 83 -21.10 -1.92 -3.99
CA MET A 83 -21.45 -3.16 -3.30
C MET A 83 -22.52 -2.96 -2.22
N LEU A 84 -22.52 -1.83 -1.49
CA LEU A 84 -23.55 -1.52 -0.49
C LEU A 84 -24.95 -1.50 -1.09
N PHE A 85 -25.09 -0.93 -2.30
CA PHE A 85 -26.38 -0.81 -2.97
C PHE A 85 -26.81 -2.10 -3.64
N VAL A 86 -25.85 -2.85 -4.23
CA VAL A 86 -26.15 -4.18 -4.78
C VAL A 86 -26.60 -5.12 -3.67
N GLN A 87 -25.93 -5.10 -2.51
CA GLN A 87 -26.35 -5.89 -1.35
C GLN A 87 -27.76 -5.54 -0.87
N GLN A 88 -28.12 -4.25 -0.90
CA GLN A 88 -29.46 -3.80 -0.55
C GLN A 88 -30.52 -4.23 -1.59
N ALA A 89 -30.18 -4.15 -2.87
CA ALA A 89 -31.10 -4.45 -3.98
C ALA A 89 -31.29 -5.95 -4.24
N HIS A 90 -30.30 -6.77 -3.87
CA HIS A 90 -30.27 -8.21 -4.13
C HIS A 90 -30.06 -9.03 -2.85
N PRO A 91 -31.06 -9.11 -1.95
CA PRO A 91 -30.96 -9.90 -0.72
C PRO A 91 -30.71 -11.40 -0.97
N GLU A 92 -31.12 -11.92 -2.14
CA GLU A 92 -30.88 -13.31 -2.55
C GLU A 92 -29.39 -13.66 -2.64
N LEU A 93 -28.52 -12.67 -2.80
CA LEU A 93 -27.06 -12.85 -2.86
C LEU A 93 -26.38 -12.84 -1.49
N GLU A 94 -27.13 -12.79 -0.37
CA GLU A 94 -26.57 -12.71 0.98
C GLU A 94 -25.51 -13.78 1.27
N GLY A 95 -25.74 -15.02 0.82
CA GLY A 95 -24.78 -16.11 0.97
C GLY A 95 -23.43 -15.80 0.32
N VAL A 96 -23.43 -15.17 -0.85
CA VAL A 96 -22.21 -14.76 -1.57
C VAL A 96 -21.48 -13.66 -0.80
N TYR A 97 -22.20 -12.68 -0.24
CA TYR A 97 -21.60 -11.61 0.56
C TYR A 97 -20.98 -12.14 1.86
N ARG A 98 -21.65 -13.10 2.51
CA ARG A 98 -21.09 -13.77 3.70
C ARG A 98 -19.81 -14.52 3.36
N LEU A 99 -19.72 -15.18 2.21
CA LEU A 99 -18.46 -15.79 1.75
C LEU A 99 -17.35 -14.76 1.56
N GLY A 100 -17.69 -13.52 1.17
CA GLY A 100 -16.74 -12.41 1.10
C GLY A 100 -16.02 -12.11 2.43
N SER A 101 -16.60 -12.46 3.57
CA SER A 101 -15.95 -12.31 4.88
C SER A 101 -14.65 -13.14 5.02
N VAL A 102 -14.48 -14.20 4.21
CA VAL A 102 -13.24 -15.00 4.16
C VAL A 102 -12.04 -14.13 3.78
N PHE A 103 -12.24 -13.06 2.99
CA PHE A 103 -11.15 -12.14 2.65
C PHE A 103 -10.61 -11.36 3.87
N LEU A 104 -11.34 -11.31 4.99
CA LEU A 104 -10.85 -10.75 6.25
C LEU A 104 -9.68 -11.56 6.82
N LEU A 105 -9.55 -12.85 6.46
CA LEU A 105 -8.38 -13.66 6.81
C LEU A 105 -7.07 -13.07 6.25
N GLY A 106 -7.15 -12.31 5.16
CA GLY A 106 -6.00 -11.57 4.63
C GLY A 106 -5.47 -10.52 5.61
N PHE A 107 -6.36 -9.81 6.31
CA PHE A 107 -5.96 -8.86 7.37
C PHE A 107 -5.32 -9.57 8.56
N LEU A 108 -5.80 -10.77 8.92
CA LEU A 108 -5.19 -11.58 9.98
C LEU A 108 -3.78 -12.06 9.59
N SER A 109 -3.57 -12.42 8.33
CA SER A 109 -2.25 -12.84 7.83
C SER A 109 -1.22 -11.72 7.96
N ILE A 110 -1.54 -10.52 7.50
CA ILE A 110 -0.63 -9.37 7.61
C ILE A 110 -0.47 -8.90 9.07
N ALA A 111 -1.54 -8.98 9.88
CA ALA A 111 -1.46 -8.72 11.31
C ALA A 111 -0.50 -9.70 12.00
N PHE A 112 -0.58 -10.99 11.69
CA PHE A 112 0.32 -12.01 12.24
C PHE A 112 1.79 -11.78 11.86
N PHE A 113 2.04 -11.39 10.60
CA PHE A 113 3.38 -11.01 10.14
C PHE A 113 3.95 -9.84 10.95
N TYR A 114 3.22 -8.72 11.06
CA TYR A 114 3.68 -7.55 11.81
C TYR A 114 3.72 -7.79 13.32
N TRP A 115 2.87 -8.66 13.85
CA TRP A 115 2.91 -9.12 15.23
C TRP A 115 4.21 -9.86 15.51
N THR A 116 4.57 -10.80 14.64
CA THR A 116 5.82 -11.57 14.75
C THR A 116 7.05 -10.64 14.69
N ALA A 117 7.05 -9.68 13.77
CA ALA A 117 8.11 -8.67 13.69
C ALA A 117 8.18 -7.82 14.97
N SER A 118 7.04 -7.39 15.52
CA SER A 118 6.96 -6.60 16.76
C SER A 118 7.49 -7.38 17.96
N ARG A 119 7.23 -8.69 18.05
CA ARG A 119 7.77 -9.54 19.12
C ARG A 119 9.29 -9.70 19.03
N ARG A 120 9.86 -9.76 17.83
CA ARG A 120 11.31 -9.87 17.63
C ARG A 120 12.03 -8.57 17.95
N LEU A 121 11.52 -7.45 17.44
CA LEU A 121 12.16 -6.13 17.61
C LEU A 121 11.98 -5.54 19.02
N PHE A 122 10.80 -5.72 19.62
CA PHE A 122 10.47 -5.14 20.94
C PHE A 122 9.83 -6.16 21.89
N PRO A 123 10.57 -7.20 22.35
CA PRO A 123 9.99 -8.30 23.12
C PRO A 123 9.16 -7.86 24.35
N ARG A 124 9.66 -6.86 25.10
CA ARG A 124 9.02 -6.35 26.33
C ARG A 124 7.83 -5.42 26.09
N ARG A 125 7.67 -4.85 24.89
CA ARG A 125 6.61 -3.87 24.56
C ARG A 125 5.89 -4.20 23.26
N SER A 126 5.92 -5.47 22.86
CA SER A 126 5.45 -5.95 21.55
C SER A 126 4.02 -5.54 21.24
N TRP A 127 3.09 -5.70 22.20
CA TRP A 127 1.70 -5.25 22.08
C TRP A 127 1.56 -3.74 21.87
N GLN A 128 2.26 -2.95 22.68
CA GLN A 128 2.22 -1.48 22.56
C GLN A 128 2.78 -1.03 21.21
N TYR A 129 3.88 -1.63 20.77
CA TYR A 129 4.50 -1.31 19.49
C TYR A 129 3.58 -1.70 18.31
N PHE A 130 3.04 -2.92 18.34
CA PHE A 130 2.13 -3.42 17.31
C PHE A 130 0.87 -2.55 17.19
N LEU A 131 0.17 -2.28 18.29
CA LEU A 131 -1.06 -1.50 18.27
C LEU A 131 -0.84 -0.03 17.89
N ARG A 132 0.35 0.52 18.16
CA ARG A 132 0.69 1.90 17.76
C ARG A 132 1.01 2.02 16.27
N LEU A 133 1.61 1.00 15.65
CA LEU A 133 2.09 1.11 14.27
C LEU A 133 1.21 0.40 13.25
N PHE A 134 0.63 -0.75 13.60
CA PHE A 134 -0.09 -1.57 12.64
C PHE A 134 -1.38 -0.91 12.10
N PRO A 135 -2.27 -0.33 12.94
CA PRO A 135 -3.46 0.34 12.41
C PRO A 135 -3.11 1.56 11.54
N PRO A 136 -2.23 2.50 11.96
CA PRO A 136 -1.80 3.58 11.08
C PRO A 136 -1.11 3.10 9.80
N PHE A 137 -0.31 2.02 9.87
CA PHE A 137 0.30 1.40 8.70
C PHE A 137 -0.75 0.97 7.68
N LEU A 138 -1.83 0.30 8.10
CA LEU A 138 -2.90 -0.11 7.19
C LEU A 138 -3.61 1.11 6.58
N VAL A 139 -3.96 2.10 7.40
CA VAL A 139 -4.63 3.33 6.96
C VAL A 139 -3.79 4.08 5.93
N VAL A 140 -2.51 4.31 6.20
CA VAL A 140 -1.59 4.99 5.27
C VAL A 140 -1.35 4.16 4.01
N SER A 141 -1.24 2.84 4.13
CA SER A 141 -1.10 1.95 2.97
C SER A 141 -2.31 2.03 2.03
N MET A 142 -3.52 2.10 2.58
CA MET A 142 -4.74 2.33 1.80
C MET A 142 -4.75 3.73 1.17
N GLY A 143 -4.36 4.77 1.91
CA GLY A 143 -4.28 6.13 1.38
C GLY A 143 -3.28 6.30 0.22
N LEU A 144 -2.20 5.52 0.21
CA LEU A 144 -1.21 5.50 -0.87
C LEU A 144 -1.62 4.64 -2.07
N SER A 145 -2.77 3.95 -2.01
CA SER A 145 -3.16 2.96 -3.03
C SER A 145 -3.38 3.56 -4.42
N ALA A 146 -3.95 4.76 -4.55
CA ALA A 146 -4.13 5.42 -5.85
C ALA A 146 -2.78 5.78 -6.49
N HIS A 147 -1.90 6.40 -5.71
CA HIS A 147 -0.55 6.76 -6.16
C HIS A 147 0.30 5.55 -6.55
N ASN A 148 0.25 4.49 -5.74
CA ASN A 148 1.01 3.28 -6.02
C ASN A 148 0.40 2.50 -7.19
N THR A 149 -0.92 2.47 -7.33
CA THR A 149 -1.60 1.89 -8.51
C THR A 149 -1.12 2.53 -9.80
N LEU A 150 -1.00 3.86 -9.85
CA LEU A 150 -0.45 4.55 -11.01
C LEU A 150 0.97 4.07 -11.34
N ALA A 151 1.84 3.99 -10.32
CA ALA A 151 3.22 3.53 -10.49
C ALA A 151 3.29 2.10 -11.04
N VAL A 152 2.50 1.19 -10.47
CA VAL A 152 2.42 -0.22 -10.87
C VAL A 152 1.87 -0.35 -12.30
N ALA A 153 0.80 0.38 -12.63
CA ALA A 153 0.20 0.38 -13.94
C ALA A 153 1.19 0.88 -15.00
N GLU A 154 1.94 1.95 -14.73
CA GLU A 154 3.01 2.40 -15.62
C GLU A 154 4.09 1.32 -15.84
N GLY A 155 4.45 0.58 -14.79
CA GLY A 155 5.44 -0.49 -14.88
C GLY A 155 4.98 -1.69 -15.72
N TRP A 156 3.72 -2.12 -15.57
CA TRP A 156 3.12 -3.16 -16.41
C TRP A 156 2.95 -2.73 -17.87
N LEU A 157 2.56 -1.48 -18.10
CA LEU A 157 2.47 -0.90 -19.44
C LEU A 157 3.85 -0.64 -20.06
N GLY A 158 4.93 -0.69 -19.27
CA GLY A 158 6.29 -0.44 -19.73
C GLY A 158 6.56 1.03 -20.08
N LYS A 159 5.77 1.97 -19.54
CA LYS A 159 5.91 3.41 -19.80
C LYS A 159 7.25 3.91 -19.29
N LYS A 160 8.06 4.49 -20.17
CA LYS A 160 9.32 5.13 -19.78
C LYS A 160 9.04 6.48 -19.13
N SER A 161 9.52 6.67 -17.91
CA SER A 161 9.43 7.96 -17.19
C SER A 161 10.77 8.31 -16.54
N PRO A 162 11.04 9.60 -16.27
CA PRO A 162 12.27 10.02 -15.61
C PRO A 162 12.45 9.38 -14.23
N PHE A 163 13.67 9.01 -13.89
CA PHE A 163 14.01 8.52 -12.57
C PHE A 163 14.17 9.70 -11.59
N LEU A 164 13.08 10.04 -10.91
CA LEU A 164 13.09 11.06 -9.87
C LEU A 164 13.69 10.48 -8.57
N ARG A 165 14.90 10.90 -8.21
CA ARG A 165 15.59 10.42 -7.00
C ARG A 165 14.80 10.77 -5.74
N THR A 166 14.77 9.85 -4.77
CA THR A 166 14.20 10.14 -3.46
C THR A 166 15.12 11.12 -2.72
N PRO A 167 14.59 12.22 -2.19
CA PRO A 167 15.39 13.19 -1.44
C PRO A 167 16.00 12.53 -0.20
N LYS A 168 17.27 12.83 0.06
CA LYS A 168 17.97 12.50 1.31
C LYS A 168 18.11 13.81 2.08
N PHE A 169 17.63 13.83 3.31
CA PHE A 169 17.57 15.07 4.10
C PHE A 169 18.77 15.19 5.03
N ASN A 170 19.50 14.09 5.27
CA ASN A 170 20.69 14.05 6.13
C ASN A 170 20.45 14.73 7.49
N ILE A 171 19.27 14.48 8.08
CA ILE A 171 18.85 15.12 9.33
C ILE A 171 19.62 14.47 10.48
N LEU A 172 20.66 15.16 10.94
CA LEU A 172 21.41 14.81 12.14
C LEU A 172 20.86 15.64 13.33
N GLY A 173 19.82 15.13 14.00
CA GLY A 173 19.21 15.76 15.18
C GLY A 173 17.77 16.28 14.97
N LYS A 174 17.20 16.94 15.99
CA LYS A 174 15.82 17.50 15.92
C LYS A 174 15.75 18.86 15.21
N GLU A 175 16.89 19.47 14.92
CA GLU A 175 17.01 20.82 14.36
C GLU A 175 17.78 20.77 13.04
N GLY A 176 17.05 20.67 11.93
CA GLY A 176 17.59 20.76 10.58
C GLY A 176 16.56 21.41 9.68
N GLY A 177 16.91 22.53 9.05
CA GLY A 177 16.01 23.34 8.22
C GLY A 177 15.52 22.58 6.98
N TRP A 178 14.23 22.25 6.96
CA TRP A 178 13.54 21.53 5.87
C TRP A 178 13.30 22.39 4.62
N LYS A 179 13.48 23.72 4.76
CA LYS A 179 12.94 24.73 3.85
C LYS A 179 13.71 24.88 2.52
N GLU A 180 14.90 24.30 2.37
CA GLU A 180 15.75 24.55 1.20
C GLU A 180 15.92 23.34 0.25
N ASN A 181 15.10 22.29 0.37
CA ASN A 181 15.27 21.13 -0.49
C ASN A 181 14.58 21.28 -1.86
N SER A 182 15.37 21.38 -2.93
CA SER A 182 14.93 21.55 -4.33
C SER A 182 14.00 20.44 -4.87
N TYR A 183 13.82 19.35 -4.13
CA TYR A 183 12.91 18.27 -4.50
C TYR A 183 11.44 18.51 -4.10
N ILE A 184 11.15 19.56 -3.33
CA ILE A 184 9.77 19.95 -3.01
C ILE A 184 9.19 20.65 -4.24
N ARG A 185 8.53 19.88 -5.12
CA ARG A 185 7.81 20.46 -6.26
C ARG A 185 6.61 21.25 -5.77
N SER A 186 6.62 22.56 -6.03
CA SER A 186 5.50 23.48 -5.82
C SER A 186 4.44 23.27 -6.91
N GLY A 187 3.33 22.61 -6.59
CA GLY A 187 2.17 22.51 -7.49
C GLY A 187 1.18 21.40 -7.12
N LEU A 188 -0.12 21.63 -7.33
CA LEU A 188 -1.16 20.62 -7.16
C LEU A 188 -1.10 19.61 -8.30
N SER A 189 -0.66 18.39 -8.02
CA SER A 189 -0.71 17.29 -8.99
C SER A 189 -2.16 16.93 -9.31
N TRP A 190 -2.46 16.60 -10.57
CA TRP A 190 -3.77 16.05 -10.97
C TRP A 190 -4.16 14.83 -10.12
N LEU A 191 -3.17 14.03 -9.71
CA LEU A 191 -3.39 12.86 -8.86
C LEU A 191 -3.87 13.26 -7.46
N THR A 192 -3.38 14.39 -6.91
CA THR A 192 -3.89 14.90 -5.63
C THR A 192 -5.35 15.32 -5.75
N VAL A 193 -5.79 15.84 -6.91
CA VAL A 193 -7.21 16.11 -7.17
C VAL A 193 -8.03 14.83 -7.18
N VAL A 194 -7.54 13.79 -7.84
CA VAL A 194 -8.18 12.46 -7.82
C VAL A 194 -8.27 11.91 -6.40
N GLU A 195 -7.21 12.02 -5.60
CA GLU A 195 -7.22 11.60 -4.19
C GLU A 195 -8.25 12.37 -3.36
N MET A 196 -8.44 13.67 -3.60
CA MET A 196 -9.49 14.45 -2.95
C MET A 196 -10.90 14.00 -3.36
N LEU A 197 -11.12 13.69 -4.63
CA LEU A 197 -12.39 13.13 -5.10
C LEU A 197 -12.67 11.76 -4.48
N LEU A 198 -11.63 10.92 -4.31
CA LEU A 198 -11.74 9.64 -3.63
C LEU A 198 -12.13 9.78 -2.15
N ILE A 199 -11.65 10.82 -1.46
CA ILE A 199 -12.11 11.11 -0.08
C ILE A 199 -13.63 11.32 -0.06
N LEU A 200 -14.15 12.16 -0.96
CA LEU A 200 -15.59 12.42 -1.05
C LEU A 200 -16.37 11.14 -1.39
N TYR A 201 -15.86 10.35 -2.33
CA TYR A 201 -16.46 9.09 -2.73
C TYR A 201 -16.53 8.06 -1.58
N PHE A 202 -15.45 7.90 -0.81
CA PHE A 202 -15.45 6.98 0.34
C PHE A 202 -16.21 7.53 1.54
N ALA A 203 -16.26 8.85 1.72
CA ALA A 203 -17.12 9.49 2.72
C ALA A 203 -18.60 9.25 2.41
N PHE A 204 -18.98 9.33 1.13
CA PHE A 204 -20.30 8.91 0.67
C PHE A 204 -20.56 7.43 0.97
N GLY A 205 -19.62 6.53 0.67
CA GLY A 205 -19.74 5.12 1.01
C GLY A 205 -19.89 4.86 2.52
N LEU A 206 -19.17 5.60 3.35
CA LEU A 206 -19.29 5.52 4.81
C LEU A 206 -20.68 5.98 5.28
N ALA A 207 -21.17 7.11 4.77
CA ALA A 207 -22.51 7.62 5.08
C ALA A 207 -23.63 6.69 4.58
N ALA A 208 -23.48 6.16 3.36
CA ALA A 208 -24.41 5.19 2.79
C ALA A 208 -24.46 3.90 3.62
N GLY A 209 -23.32 3.39 4.08
CA GLY A 209 -23.27 2.21 4.95
C GLY A 209 -24.00 2.43 6.28
N LEU A 210 -23.86 3.62 6.88
CA LEU A 210 -24.60 3.99 8.09
C LEU A 210 -26.11 4.09 7.83
N TYR A 211 -26.50 4.74 6.73
CA TYR A 211 -27.90 4.93 6.35
C TYR A 211 -28.61 3.60 6.04
N LEU A 212 -27.94 2.71 5.30
CA LEU A 212 -28.45 1.39 4.93
C LEU A 212 -28.28 0.33 6.02
N GLN A 213 -27.67 0.69 7.16
CA GLN A 213 -27.36 -0.23 8.28
C GLN A 213 -26.44 -1.41 7.89
N HIS A 214 -25.56 -1.23 6.91
CA HIS A 214 -24.55 -2.21 6.49
C HIS A 214 -23.22 -1.96 7.22
N TRP A 215 -23.05 -2.60 8.38
CA TRP A 215 -21.91 -2.36 9.28
C TRP A 215 -20.58 -2.99 8.83
N SER A 216 -20.64 -4.02 7.98
CA SER A 216 -19.48 -4.86 7.61
C SER A 216 -18.34 -4.09 6.94
N LEU A 217 -18.68 -3.11 6.09
CA LEU A 217 -17.70 -2.30 5.34
C LEU A 217 -17.37 -0.97 6.00
N LEU A 218 -18.01 -0.59 7.11
CA LEU A 218 -17.75 0.69 7.77
C LEU A 218 -16.30 0.86 8.23
N PRO A 219 -15.65 -0.14 8.88
CA PRO A 219 -14.24 0.01 9.25
C PRO A 219 -13.35 0.23 8.03
N PHE A 220 -13.66 -0.46 6.91
CA PHE A 220 -12.91 -0.33 5.67
C PHE A 220 -13.08 1.05 5.04
N HIS A 221 -14.31 1.56 4.92
CA HIS A 221 -14.57 2.92 4.42
C HIS A 221 -13.96 4.00 5.32
N LEU A 222 -14.01 3.82 6.64
CA LEU A 222 -13.36 4.75 7.59
C LEU A 222 -11.84 4.80 7.38
N MET A 223 -11.19 3.63 7.23
CA MET A 223 -9.76 3.57 6.95
C MET A 223 -9.40 4.23 5.61
N LEU A 224 -10.25 4.07 4.58
CA LEU A 224 -10.07 4.74 3.29
C LEU A 224 -10.18 6.27 3.44
N VAL A 225 -11.24 6.77 4.06
CA VAL A 225 -11.43 8.22 4.29
C VAL A 225 -10.24 8.80 5.06
N LEU A 226 -9.86 8.19 6.18
CA LEU A 226 -8.73 8.66 6.99
C LEU A 226 -7.41 8.55 6.22
N GLY A 227 -7.18 7.45 5.52
CA GLY A 227 -5.95 7.19 4.78
C GLY A 227 -5.71 8.21 3.68
N PHE A 228 -6.70 8.39 2.79
CA PHE A 228 -6.60 9.37 1.71
C PHE A 228 -6.53 10.80 2.26
N SER A 229 -7.28 11.13 3.32
CA SER A 229 -7.22 12.45 3.97
C SER A 229 -5.84 12.75 4.55
N LEU A 230 -5.22 11.79 5.24
CA LEU A 230 -3.87 11.95 5.79
C LEU A 230 -2.83 12.14 4.67
N VAL A 231 -2.92 11.33 3.61
CA VAL A 231 -2.00 11.42 2.46
C VAL A 231 -2.14 12.77 1.78
N VAL A 232 -3.36 13.25 1.51
CA VAL A 232 -3.59 14.58 0.91
C VAL A 232 -3.10 15.68 1.85
N PHE A 233 -3.49 15.65 3.13
CA PHE A 233 -3.10 16.65 4.12
C PHE A 233 -1.58 16.81 4.21
N TYR A 234 -0.83 15.71 4.39
CA TYR A 234 0.63 15.78 4.46
C TYR A 234 1.30 16.06 3.10
N THR A 235 0.64 15.72 1.98
CA THR A 235 1.11 16.11 0.65
C THR A 235 0.99 17.62 0.43
N LEU A 236 -0.04 18.27 0.99
CA LEU A 236 -0.24 19.72 0.90
C LEU A 236 0.58 20.49 1.93
N ARG A 237 0.70 19.97 3.16
CA ARG A 237 1.49 20.58 4.24
C ARG A 237 3.00 20.48 4.02
N GLY A 238 3.46 19.43 3.34
CA GLY A 238 4.87 19.22 2.99
C GLY A 238 5.31 19.96 1.73
N ARG A 239 4.49 20.89 1.23
CA ARG A 239 4.86 21.90 0.22
C ARG A 239 5.35 23.14 0.94
#